data_AF-A0AAV8ZSY8-F1
#
_entry.id   AF-A0AAV8ZSY8-F1
#
_cell.length_a   1.000
_cell.length_b   1.000
_cell.length_c   1.000
_cell.angle_alpha   90.00
_cell.angle_beta   90.00
_cell.angle_gamma   90.00
#
_symmetry.space_group_name_H-M   'P 1'
#
loop_
_entity.id
_entity.type
_entity.pdbx_description
1 polymer ?
#
loop_
_entity_poly.entity_id
_entity_poly.type
_entity_poly.pdbx_seq_one_letter_code
_entity_poly.pdbx_strand_id
1 'polypeptide(L)'
;MFFFTVLSVRVLDTKSLTTERFPSDDLKSEWHASNDSIELPKGALLENSDGNLVRLVFVAFDRLEEILQWQPDAIDLGNTNNVTKVLNSKVISASLGKGRHIQLKEPVKLTLKHLKTENVSNPTCVFWDYTTNSWSEEGCHVEMSLSNLSHTVCYCDHLTNFAILMDVHAIYLPIPHEIALQIITYVGCVISIICLILAIITFQLFRGLKVMLF
;
A
#
# COMPACT_ATOMS: atom_id res chain seq x y z
N MET A 1 -14.39 -5.93 7.62
CA MET A 1 -15.09 -4.65 7.41
C MET A 1 -14.05 -3.67 6.86
N PHE A 2 -14.18 -3.28 5.60
CA PHE A 2 -13.26 -2.31 4.99
C PHE A 2 -13.58 -0.93 5.56
N PHE A 3 -12.62 -0.31 6.24
CA PHE A 3 -12.77 1.07 6.69
C PHE A 3 -12.21 1.97 5.59
N PHE A 4 -13.07 2.79 5.00
CA PHE A 4 -12.66 3.93 4.21
C PHE A 4 -12.96 5.18 5.03
N THR A 5 -12.06 6.14 4.98
CA THR A 5 -12.22 7.41 5.66
C THR A 5 -12.62 8.43 4.61
N VAL A 6 -13.79 9.08 4.80
CA VAL A 6 -14.15 10.23 3.97
C VAL A 6 -13.38 11.42 4.50
N LEU A 7 -12.49 11.98 3.70
CA LEU A 7 -11.55 13.01 4.15
C LEU A 7 -12.17 14.41 4.03
N SER A 8 -12.87 14.66 2.93
CA SER A 8 -13.54 15.95 2.71
C SER A 8 -14.65 15.84 1.66
N VAL A 9 -15.73 16.59 1.89
CA VAL A 9 -16.84 16.76 0.94
C VAL A 9 -17.03 18.26 0.76
N ARG A 10 -16.98 18.74 -0.48
CA ARG A 10 -17.11 20.16 -0.83
C ARG A 10 -18.17 20.35 -1.90
N VAL A 11 -18.91 21.45 -1.79
CA VAL A 11 -19.81 21.95 -2.83
C VAL A 11 -19.33 23.34 -3.20
N LEU A 12 -18.94 23.53 -4.45
CA LEU A 12 -18.29 24.74 -4.94
C LEU A 12 -19.15 25.40 -6.01
N ASP A 13 -19.23 26.73 -5.98
CA ASP A 13 -19.90 27.50 -7.03
C ASP A 13 -18.94 27.74 -8.20
N THR A 14 -19.42 27.55 -9.44
CA THR A 14 -18.61 27.71 -10.65
C THR A 14 -18.08 29.13 -10.84
N LYS A 15 -18.75 30.14 -10.28
CA LYS A 15 -18.35 31.56 -10.37
C LYS A 15 -17.12 31.89 -9.53
N SER A 16 -16.94 31.20 -8.41
CA SER A 16 -15.81 31.38 -7.49
C SER A 16 -14.77 30.27 -7.61
N LEU A 17 -14.83 29.46 -8.67
CA LEU A 17 -14.01 28.26 -8.80
C LEU A 17 -12.54 28.60 -9.06
N THR A 18 -11.67 27.96 -8.29
CA THR A 18 -10.22 27.96 -8.45
C THR A 18 -9.72 26.52 -8.52
N THR A 19 -8.41 26.33 -8.70
CA THR A 19 -7.80 25.02 -8.48
C THR A 19 -8.03 24.60 -7.04
N GLU A 20 -8.53 23.38 -6.84
CA GLU A 20 -8.84 22.85 -5.52
C GLU A 20 -7.76 21.86 -5.09
N ARG A 21 -7.28 22.01 -3.85
CA ARG A 21 -6.30 21.12 -3.25
C ARG A 21 -6.82 20.49 -1.97
N PHE A 22 -6.58 19.19 -1.82
CA PHE A 22 -6.83 18.45 -0.60
C PHE A 22 -5.56 17.71 -0.12
N PRO A 23 -5.24 17.73 1.18
CA PRO A 23 -5.80 18.63 2.20
C PRO A 23 -5.52 20.10 1.84
N SER A 24 -6.41 21.01 2.23
CA SER A 24 -6.17 22.45 2.06
C SER A 24 -4.99 22.88 2.94
N ASP A 25 -4.30 23.94 2.55
CA ASP A 25 -3.09 24.41 3.25
C ASP A 25 -3.33 24.64 4.76
N ASP A 26 -4.52 25.10 5.14
CA ASP A 26 -4.93 25.34 6.53
C ASP A 26 -5.14 24.05 7.35
N LEU A 27 -5.40 22.91 6.69
CA LEU A 27 -5.68 21.62 7.32
C LEU A 27 -4.50 20.65 7.29
N LYS A 28 -3.34 21.07 6.77
CA LYS A 28 -2.13 20.22 6.68
C LYS A 28 -1.60 19.78 8.05
N SER A 29 -1.85 20.54 9.12
CA SER A 29 -1.38 20.23 10.49
C SER A 29 -2.31 19.27 11.25
N GLU A 30 -3.61 19.27 10.96
CA GLU A 30 -4.59 18.37 11.60
C GLU A 30 -4.65 17.00 10.90
N TRP A 31 -4.15 16.92 9.68
CA TRP A 31 -4.19 15.71 8.87
C TRP A 31 -3.05 14.75 9.19
N HIS A 32 -3.24 13.90 10.20
CA HIS A 32 -2.28 12.86 10.58
C HIS A 32 -2.29 11.61 9.67
N ALA A 33 -3.20 11.52 8.69
CA ALA A 33 -3.48 10.25 7.99
C ALA A 33 -2.52 9.94 6.83
N SER A 34 -1.94 10.93 6.15
CA SER A 34 -0.78 10.80 5.24
C SER A 34 -0.45 12.19 4.67
N ASN A 35 0.82 12.48 4.37
CA ASN A 35 1.23 13.72 3.69
C ASN A 35 0.84 13.71 2.20
N ASP A 36 -0.23 12.98 1.85
CA ASP A 36 -0.71 12.84 0.49
C ASP A 36 -1.50 14.08 0.13
N SER A 37 -1.42 14.49 -1.14
CA SER A 37 -2.26 15.57 -1.64
C SER A 37 -2.74 15.32 -3.05
N ILE A 38 -3.91 15.87 -3.34
CA ILE A 38 -4.57 15.82 -4.64
C ILE A 38 -5.01 17.23 -5.01
N GLU A 39 -4.70 17.64 -6.23
CA GLU A 39 -4.93 18.98 -6.74
C GLU A 39 -5.68 18.88 -8.07
N LEU A 40 -6.93 19.34 -8.07
CA LEU A 40 -7.80 19.34 -9.25
C LEU A 40 -7.78 20.72 -9.91
N PRO A 41 -7.39 20.81 -11.19
CA PRO A 41 -7.35 22.08 -11.89
C PRO A 41 -8.76 22.60 -12.14
N LYS A 42 -8.88 23.93 -12.20
CA LYS A 42 -10.16 24.62 -12.43
C LYS A 42 -10.90 24.12 -13.68
N GLY A 43 -10.18 23.84 -14.78
CA GLY A 43 -10.79 23.37 -16.02
C GLY A 43 -11.51 22.03 -15.84
N ALA A 44 -10.85 21.08 -15.16
CA ALA A 44 -11.44 19.78 -14.81
C ALA A 44 -12.72 19.91 -13.96
N LEU A 45 -12.73 20.84 -13.01
CA LEU A 45 -13.89 21.10 -12.16
C LEU A 45 -15.05 21.74 -12.94
N LEU A 46 -14.77 22.70 -13.83
CA LEU A 46 -15.78 23.38 -14.64
C LEU A 46 -16.47 22.43 -15.63
N GLU A 47 -15.69 21.58 -16.32
CA GLU A 47 -16.22 20.59 -17.28
C GLU A 47 -17.17 19.57 -16.61
N ASN A 48 -16.92 19.29 -15.33
CA ASN A 48 -17.68 18.34 -14.54
C ASN A 48 -18.71 18.99 -13.60
N SER A 49 -19.01 20.26 -13.80
CA SER A 49 -20.09 20.95 -13.08
C SER A 49 -21.48 20.42 -13.48
N ASP A 50 -22.39 20.48 -12.51
CA ASP A 50 -23.82 20.23 -12.69
C ASP A 50 -24.57 21.54 -12.42
N GLY A 51 -24.98 22.21 -13.49
CA GLY A 51 -25.48 23.58 -13.45
C GLY A 51 -24.41 24.57 -13.00
N ASN A 52 -24.63 25.20 -11.84
CA ASN A 52 -23.69 26.18 -11.26
C ASN A 52 -22.85 25.62 -10.11
N LEU A 53 -22.92 24.31 -9.86
CA LEU A 53 -22.28 23.69 -8.70
C LEU A 53 -21.35 22.55 -9.12
N VAL A 54 -20.27 22.40 -8.36
CA VAL A 54 -19.36 21.27 -8.42
C VAL A 54 -19.40 20.56 -7.07
N ARG A 55 -19.67 19.25 -7.09
CA ARG A 55 -19.62 18.41 -5.89
C ARG A 55 -18.35 17.59 -5.94
N LEU A 56 -17.49 17.76 -4.95
CA LEU A 56 -16.17 17.15 -4.88
C LEU A 56 -16.06 16.34 -3.59
N VAL A 57 -15.63 15.09 -3.71
CA VAL A 57 -15.45 14.17 -2.58
C VAL A 57 -14.05 13.60 -2.63
N PHE A 58 -13.35 13.65 -1.50
CA PHE A 58 -12.04 13.06 -1.29
C PHE A 58 -12.13 11.92 -0.27
N VAL A 59 -11.54 10.78 -0.61
CA VAL A 59 -11.54 9.56 0.20
C VAL A 59 -10.12 9.02 0.28
N ALA A 60 -9.71 8.56 1.47
CA ALA A 60 -8.57 7.66 1.60
C ALA A 60 -9.05 6.34 2.16
N PHE A 61 -8.44 5.27 1.69
CA PHE A 61 -8.71 3.94 2.19
C PHE A 61 -7.60 3.53 3.15
N ASP A 62 -7.98 2.94 4.28
CA ASP A 62 -7.02 2.40 5.23
C ASP A 62 -6.83 0.90 4.96
N ARG A 63 -5.56 0.49 4.76
CA ARG A 63 -5.15 -0.90 4.48
C ARG A 63 -5.71 -1.52 3.21
N LEU A 64 -6.18 -0.71 2.27
CA LEU A 64 -6.61 -1.26 0.96
C LEU A 64 -5.39 -1.72 0.16
N GLU A 65 -4.23 -1.11 0.39
CA GLU A 65 -2.93 -1.47 -0.16
C GLU A 65 -2.46 -2.89 0.23
N GLU A 66 -2.92 -3.44 1.36
CA GLU A 66 -2.57 -4.80 1.80
C GLU A 66 -3.40 -5.88 1.10
N ILE A 67 -4.60 -5.51 0.62
CA ILE A 67 -5.60 -6.45 0.08
C ILE A 67 -5.55 -6.47 -1.44
N LEU A 68 -5.41 -5.30 -2.07
CA LEU A 68 -5.29 -5.18 -3.52
C LEU A 68 -3.83 -5.39 -3.93
N GLN A 69 -3.34 -6.62 -3.74
CA GLN A 69 -2.00 -6.98 -4.18
C GLN A 69 -1.89 -6.87 -5.69
N TRP A 70 -0.74 -6.38 -6.16
CA TRP A 70 -0.43 -6.41 -7.57
C TRP A 70 -0.27 -7.87 -8.01
N GLN A 71 -1.01 -8.25 -9.04
CA GLN A 71 -0.93 -9.58 -9.64
C GLN A 71 -0.07 -9.47 -10.92
N PRO A 72 1.00 -10.26 -11.06
CA PRO A 72 1.83 -10.22 -12.26
C PRO A 72 1.05 -10.70 -13.48
N ASP A 73 1.10 -9.90 -14.54
CA ASP A 73 0.74 -10.38 -15.88
C ASP A 73 1.72 -11.46 -16.32
N ALA A 74 1.24 -12.42 -17.12
CA ALA A 74 2.04 -13.57 -17.59
C ALA A 74 3.34 -13.19 -18.33
N ILE A 75 3.49 -11.93 -18.73
CA ILE A 75 4.64 -11.37 -19.44
C ILE A 75 5.79 -11.01 -18.47
N ASP A 76 5.49 -10.65 -17.21
CA ASP A 76 6.51 -10.24 -16.22
C ASP A 76 7.24 -11.43 -15.57
N LEU A 77 6.73 -12.66 -15.78
CA LEU A 77 7.35 -13.91 -15.35
C LEU A 77 8.61 -14.29 -16.13
N GLY A 78 8.89 -13.59 -17.25
CA GLY A 78 10.07 -13.82 -18.09
C GLY A 78 11.32 -13.03 -17.68
N ASN A 79 11.21 -12.07 -16.75
CA ASN A 79 12.34 -11.24 -16.34
C ASN A 79 13.00 -11.84 -15.09
N THR A 80 14.19 -12.41 -15.24
CA THR A 80 14.94 -13.18 -14.23
C THR A 80 15.52 -12.36 -13.07
N ASN A 81 15.00 -11.17 -12.81
CA ASN A 81 15.42 -10.36 -11.68
C ASN A 81 14.42 -10.62 -10.55
N ASN A 82 14.90 -10.93 -9.34
CA ASN A 82 14.06 -11.13 -8.15
C ASN A 82 13.42 -9.80 -7.68
N VAL A 83 12.68 -9.14 -8.57
CA VAL A 83 12.02 -7.86 -8.37
C VAL A 83 10.55 -8.16 -8.17
N THR A 84 10.05 -7.82 -6.99
CA THR A 84 8.64 -7.98 -6.65
C THR A 84 7.99 -6.60 -6.60
N LYS A 85 6.90 -6.39 -7.34
CA LYS A 85 6.18 -5.12 -7.29
C LYS A 85 5.23 -5.09 -6.10
N VAL A 86 5.20 -3.96 -5.38
CA VAL A 86 4.28 -3.74 -4.27
C VAL A 86 3.66 -2.36 -4.34
N LEU A 87 2.42 -2.26 -3.86
CA LEU A 87 1.84 -0.95 -3.57
C LEU A 87 2.59 -0.31 -2.41
N ASN A 88 3.12 0.88 -2.66
CA ASN A 88 3.98 1.60 -1.73
C ASN A 88 3.41 2.98 -1.35
N SER A 89 2.09 3.13 -1.38
CA SER A 89 1.38 4.30 -0.85
C SER A 89 0.02 3.86 -0.28
N LYS A 90 -0.64 4.76 0.45
CA LYS A 90 -2.08 4.62 0.70
C LYS A 90 -2.85 4.75 -0.60
N VAL A 91 -4.04 4.18 -0.64
CA VAL A 91 -4.97 4.36 -1.76
C VAL A 91 -5.83 5.59 -1.49
N ILE A 92 -5.77 6.58 -2.38
CA ILE A 92 -6.61 7.78 -2.32
C ILE A 92 -7.51 7.89 -3.54
N SER A 93 -8.64 8.56 -3.39
CA SER A 93 -9.63 8.75 -4.45
C SER A 93 -10.20 10.15 -4.40
N ALA A 94 -10.51 10.69 -5.58
CA ALA A 94 -11.40 11.81 -5.73
C ALA A 94 -12.52 11.47 -6.70
N SER A 95 -13.70 12.04 -6.47
CA SER A 95 -14.85 11.91 -7.37
C SER A 95 -15.56 13.25 -7.49
N LEU A 96 -16.08 13.50 -8.69
CA LEU A 96 -16.94 14.63 -9.00
C LEU A 96 -18.37 14.13 -9.21
N GLY A 97 -19.36 15.00 -9.01
CA GLY A 97 -20.80 14.64 -8.99
C GLY A 97 -21.36 13.89 -10.20
N LYS A 98 -20.62 13.75 -11.32
CA LYS A 98 -21.01 12.99 -12.51
C LYS A 98 -20.69 11.49 -12.47
N GLY A 99 -20.00 10.98 -11.44
CA GLY A 99 -19.82 9.53 -11.25
C GLY A 99 -18.42 9.10 -10.78
N ARG A 100 -18.11 7.81 -10.99
CA ARG A 100 -16.91 7.12 -10.48
C ARG A 100 -15.74 7.03 -11.46
N HIS A 101 -15.97 7.24 -12.75
CA HIS A 101 -14.94 7.20 -13.79
C HIS A 101 -15.14 8.41 -14.70
N ILE A 102 -14.29 9.41 -14.52
CA ILE A 102 -14.41 10.70 -15.19
C ILE A 102 -13.10 10.97 -15.89
N GLN A 103 -13.13 11.03 -17.21
CA GLN A 103 -12.00 11.50 -18.00
C GLN A 103 -11.89 13.03 -17.87
N LEU A 104 -10.68 13.51 -17.63
CA LEU A 104 -10.33 14.90 -17.49
C LEU A 104 -9.47 15.34 -18.68
N LYS A 105 -9.80 16.49 -19.28
CA LYS A 105 -8.91 17.11 -20.28
C LYS A 105 -7.65 17.70 -19.65
N GLU A 106 -7.79 18.24 -18.45
CA GLU A 106 -6.68 18.74 -17.64
C GLU A 106 -6.39 17.72 -16.52
N PRO A 107 -5.17 17.16 -16.44
CA PRO A 107 -4.87 16.09 -15.52
C PRO A 107 -4.90 16.54 -14.06
N VAL A 108 -5.35 15.66 -13.18
CA VAL A 108 -5.25 15.82 -11.73
C VAL A 108 -3.82 15.60 -11.29
N LYS A 109 -3.32 16.45 -10.39
CA LYS A 109 -2.00 16.29 -9.79
C LYS A 109 -2.12 15.60 -8.45
N LEU A 110 -1.39 14.50 -8.28
CA LEU A 110 -1.30 13.73 -7.05
C LEU A 110 0.11 13.85 -6.49
N THR A 111 0.25 13.88 -5.18
CA THR A 111 1.52 13.77 -4.48
C THR A 111 1.32 12.74 -3.39
N LEU A 112 1.95 11.58 -3.52
CA LEU A 112 1.72 10.43 -2.65
C LEU A 112 3.01 10.11 -1.88
N LYS A 113 2.88 9.95 -0.57
CA LYS A 113 3.97 9.57 0.32
C LYS A 113 4.24 8.07 0.21
N HIS A 114 5.51 7.71 0.15
CA HIS A 114 5.96 6.34 0.17
C HIS A 114 5.80 5.72 1.56
N LEU A 115 5.27 4.49 1.62
CA LEU A 115 5.21 3.70 2.85
C LEU A 115 6.60 3.16 3.24
N LYS A 116 7.40 2.79 2.24
CA LYS A 116 8.79 2.33 2.34
C LYS A 116 9.68 3.18 1.45
N THR A 117 10.83 3.60 1.95
CA THR A 117 11.82 4.36 1.16
C THR A 117 13.11 3.57 0.93
N GLU A 118 13.25 2.43 1.59
CA GLU A 118 14.40 1.54 1.47
C GLU A 118 14.08 0.40 0.53
N ASN A 119 15.05 0.04 -0.32
CA ASN A 119 15.00 -1.15 -1.19
C ASN A 119 13.86 -1.13 -2.20
N VAL A 120 13.41 0.07 -2.52
CA VAL A 120 12.38 0.31 -3.53
C VAL A 120 12.94 1.17 -4.64
N SER A 121 12.57 0.89 -5.88
CA SER A 121 12.86 1.73 -7.03
C SER A 121 11.68 1.77 -7.99
N ASN A 122 11.84 2.50 -9.09
CA ASN A 122 10.88 2.56 -10.20
C ASN A 122 9.45 2.85 -9.72
N PRO A 123 9.21 4.05 -9.16
CA PRO A 123 7.85 4.48 -8.86
C PRO A 123 7.03 4.55 -10.13
N THR A 124 5.83 4.00 -10.05
CA THR A 124 4.82 4.03 -11.10
C THR A 124 3.50 4.47 -10.49
N CYS A 125 2.84 5.42 -11.15
CA CYS A 125 1.51 5.87 -10.76
C CYS A 125 0.47 4.92 -11.37
N VAL A 126 -0.34 4.29 -10.52
CA VAL A 126 -1.34 3.33 -10.95
C VAL A 126 -2.73 3.71 -10.44
N PHE A 127 -3.74 3.22 -11.13
CA PHE A 127 -5.11 3.27 -10.69
C PHE A 127 -5.78 1.90 -10.72
N TRP A 128 -6.83 1.74 -9.93
CA TRP A 128 -7.62 0.51 -9.92
C TRP A 128 -8.62 0.51 -11.09
N ASP A 129 -8.36 -0.32 -12.10
CA ASP A 129 -9.31 -0.56 -13.18
C ASP A 129 -10.31 -1.63 -12.77
N TYR A 130 -11.57 -1.22 -12.63
CA TYR A 130 -12.67 -2.11 -12.29
C TYR A 130 -13.07 -3.07 -13.42
N THR A 131 -12.66 -2.80 -14.66
CA THR A 131 -12.98 -3.62 -15.84
C THR A 131 -12.11 -4.87 -15.88
N THR A 132 -10.80 -4.67 -15.73
CA THR A 132 -9.79 -5.75 -15.67
C THR A 132 -9.58 -6.28 -14.26
N ASN A 133 -10.10 -5.58 -13.24
CA ASN A 133 -9.95 -5.89 -11.82
C ASN A 133 -8.46 -6.00 -11.43
N SER A 134 -7.65 -5.09 -11.96
CA SER A 134 -6.21 -4.99 -11.76
C SER A 134 -5.74 -3.54 -11.66
N TRP A 135 -4.49 -3.35 -11.26
CA TRP A 135 -3.83 -2.05 -11.27
C TRP A 135 -3.32 -1.73 -12.67
N SER A 136 -3.71 -0.57 -13.20
CA SER A 136 -3.30 -0.09 -14.52
C SER A 136 -2.53 1.23 -14.42
N GLU A 137 -1.58 1.41 -15.33
CA GLU A 137 -0.78 2.65 -15.48
C GLU A 137 -1.44 3.63 -16.47
N GLU A 138 -2.52 3.22 -17.14
CA GLU A 138 -3.15 3.99 -18.22
C GLU A 138 -3.64 5.37 -17.76
N GLY A 139 -3.35 6.38 -18.56
CA GLY A 139 -3.74 7.77 -18.27
C GLY A 139 -2.96 8.43 -17.13
N CYS A 140 -2.03 7.71 -16.48
CA CYS A 140 -1.21 8.21 -15.38
C CYS A 140 0.28 8.28 -15.76
N HIS A 141 0.97 9.33 -15.34
CA HIS A 141 2.41 9.47 -15.53
C HIS A 141 3.08 10.10 -14.31
N VAL A 142 4.34 9.70 -14.07
CA VAL A 142 5.17 10.18 -12.98
C VAL A 142 5.90 11.45 -13.41
N GLU A 143 5.81 12.49 -12.60
CA GLU A 143 6.62 13.70 -12.75
C GLU A 143 7.93 13.54 -11.94
N MET A 144 8.95 12.99 -12.60
CA MET A 144 10.25 12.70 -11.99
C MET A 144 10.94 13.95 -11.44
N SER A 145 10.74 15.12 -12.06
CA SER A 145 11.38 16.38 -11.62
C SER A 145 10.87 16.91 -10.28
N LEU A 146 9.63 16.57 -9.90
CA LEU A 146 9.00 16.95 -8.64
C LEU A 146 9.00 15.81 -7.61
N SER A 147 9.38 14.61 -8.02
CA SER A 147 9.41 13.41 -7.17
C SER A 147 10.72 13.31 -6.38
N ASN A 148 10.65 12.68 -5.21
CA ASN A 148 11.80 12.44 -4.35
C ASN A 148 11.73 11.04 -3.71
N LEU A 149 12.73 10.69 -2.89
CA LEU A 149 12.81 9.37 -2.26
C LEU A 149 11.61 9.03 -1.36
N SER A 150 10.90 10.04 -0.84
CA SER A 150 9.80 9.89 0.11
C SER A 150 8.42 10.15 -0.49
N HIS A 151 8.34 10.79 -1.66
CA HIS A 151 7.08 11.16 -2.30
C HIS A 151 7.21 11.06 -3.82
N THR A 152 6.18 10.54 -4.47
CA THR A 152 6.03 10.56 -5.93
C THR A 152 4.93 11.52 -6.33
N VAL A 153 5.19 12.32 -7.34
CA VAL A 153 4.22 13.23 -7.96
C VAL A 153 3.70 12.59 -9.24
N CYS A 154 2.39 12.50 -9.37
CA CYS A 154 1.72 11.92 -10.53
C CYS A 154 0.80 12.95 -11.19
N TYR A 155 0.63 12.81 -12.49
CA TYR A 155 -0.46 13.43 -13.23
C TYR A 155 -1.30 12.33 -13.87
N CYS A 156 -2.61 12.34 -13.59
CA CYS A 156 -3.55 11.39 -14.16
C CYS A 156 -4.68 12.14 -14.89
N ASP A 157 -5.12 11.64 -16.04
CA ASP A 157 -6.17 12.25 -16.84
C ASP A 157 -7.58 11.70 -16.52
N HIS A 158 -7.74 11.04 -15.38
CA HIS A 158 -9.03 10.58 -14.89
C HIS A 158 -9.14 10.72 -13.37
N LEU A 159 -10.33 10.44 -12.84
CA LEU A 159 -10.60 10.37 -11.40
C LEU A 159 -11.12 8.98 -11.04
N THR A 160 -10.33 8.26 -10.24
CA THR A 160 -10.61 6.88 -9.80
C THR A 160 -10.01 6.64 -8.39
N ASN A 161 -9.32 5.52 -8.18
CA ASN A 161 -8.55 5.24 -6.97
C ASN A 161 -7.09 5.07 -7.36
N PHE A 162 -6.21 5.87 -6.77
CA PHE A 162 -4.81 5.98 -7.13
C PHE A 162 -3.91 5.40 -6.05
N ALA A 163 -2.79 4.85 -6.48
CA ALA A 163 -1.70 4.44 -5.62
C ALA A 163 -0.36 4.49 -6.37
N ILE A 164 0.74 4.33 -5.63
CA ILE A 164 2.09 4.16 -6.18
C ILE A 164 2.45 2.68 -6.14
N LEU A 165 2.86 2.13 -7.28
CA LEU A 165 3.49 0.83 -7.40
C LEU A 165 5.02 1.03 -7.44
N MET A 166 5.78 0.21 -6.71
CA MET A 166 7.25 0.24 -6.74
C MET A 166 7.84 -1.16 -6.79
N ASP A 167 9.01 -1.26 -7.42
CA ASP A 167 9.84 -2.45 -7.44
C ASP A 167 10.55 -2.61 -6.10
N VAL A 168 10.28 -3.69 -5.37
CA VAL A 168 11.03 -4.07 -4.17
C VAL A 168 12.18 -4.96 -4.58
N HIS A 169 13.39 -4.52 -4.21
CA HIS A 169 14.59 -5.31 -4.30
C HIS A 169 14.75 -6.10 -3.02
N ALA A 170 14.93 -7.41 -3.13
CA ALA A 170 15.37 -8.21 -2.01
C ALA A 170 16.80 -7.78 -1.63
N ILE A 171 16.96 -6.97 -0.58
CA ILE A 171 18.23 -7.05 0.16
C ILE A 171 18.22 -8.43 0.82
N TYR A 172 19.29 -9.19 0.61
CA TYR A 172 19.76 -10.18 1.58
C TYR A 172 19.99 -9.45 2.92
N LEU A 173 18.93 -9.24 3.70
CA LEU A 173 19.09 -8.91 5.10
C LEU A 173 19.99 -10.01 5.69
N PRO A 174 21.06 -9.67 6.44
CA PRO A 174 21.70 -10.69 7.25
C PRO A 174 20.59 -11.31 8.09
N ILE A 175 20.69 -12.60 8.34
CA ILE A 175 19.58 -13.43 8.80
C ILE A 175 19.70 -13.58 10.34
N PRO A 176 19.34 -12.63 11.23
CA PRO A 176 19.39 -12.89 12.66
C PRO A 176 18.08 -13.44 13.19
N HIS A 177 16.90 -13.17 12.58
CA HIS A 177 15.63 -13.53 13.22
C HIS A 177 15.10 -14.93 12.88
N GLU A 178 15.15 -15.34 11.61
CA GLU A 178 14.77 -16.70 11.17
C GLU A 178 15.77 -17.75 11.72
N ILE A 179 17.08 -17.46 11.65
CA ILE A 179 18.12 -18.33 12.19
C ILE A 179 18.05 -18.38 13.72
N ALA A 180 17.79 -17.27 14.42
CA ALA A 180 17.67 -17.31 15.88
C ALA A 180 16.54 -18.23 16.34
N LEU A 181 15.37 -18.18 15.67
CA LEU A 181 14.24 -19.03 16.03
C LEU A 181 14.54 -20.51 15.75
N GLN A 182 15.24 -20.81 14.65
CA GLN A 182 15.70 -22.17 14.34
C GLN A 182 16.72 -22.68 15.37
N ILE A 183 17.68 -21.86 15.80
CA ILE A 183 18.67 -22.23 16.82
C ILE A 183 17.98 -22.52 18.15
N ILE A 184 17.05 -21.66 18.60
CA ILE A 184 16.31 -21.86 19.84
C ILE A 184 15.52 -23.17 19.80
N THR A 185 14.82 -23.42 18.69
CA THR A 185 14.03 -24.66 18.50
C THR A 185 14.93 -25.90 18.49
N TYR A 186 16.07 -25.85 17.81
CA TYR A 186 17.01 -26.96 17.73
C TYR A 186 17.61 -27.28 19.11
N VAL A 187 18.05 -26.27 19.86
CA VAL A 187 18.58 -26.43 21.23
C VAL A 187 17.50 -26.98 22.16
N GLY A 188 16.27 -26.47 22.08
CA GLY A 188 15.14 -26.96 22.86
C GLY A 188 14.80 -28.43 22.58
N CYS A 189 14.84 -28.85 21.31
CA CYS A 189 14.65 -30.24 20.91
C CYS A 189 15.75 -31.16 21.49
N VAL A 190 17.02 -30.78 21.39
CA VAL A 190 18.14 -31.57 21.91
C VAL A 190 18.02 -31.76 23.44
N ILE A 191 17.74 -30.69 24.18
CA ILE A 191 17.57 -30.75 25.64
C ILE A 191 16.39 -31.67 26.01
N SER A 192 15.28 -31.57 25.28
CA SER A 192 14.09 -32.41 25.52
C SER A 192 14.38 -33.89 25.30
N ILE A 193 15.13 -34.23 24.23
CA ILE A 193 15.53 -35.62 23.93
C ILE A 193 16.43 -36.17 25.04
N ILE A 194 17.42 -35.41 25.50
CA ILE A 194 18.31 -35.84 26.60
C ILE A 194 17.52 -36.07 27.88
N CYS A 195 16.63 -35.15 28.24
CA CYS A 195 15.78 -35.26 29.42
C CYS A 195 14.88 -36.51 29.35
N LEU A 196 14.31 -36.78 28.18
CA LEU A 196 13.48 -37.96 27.92
C LEU A 196 14.28 -39.26 28.05
N ILE A 197 15.51 -39.31 27.55
CA ILE A 197 16.40 -40.47 27.69
C ILE A 197 16.72 -40.72 29.17
N LEU A 198 17.06 -39.67 29.93
CA LEU A 198 17.34 -39.80 31.38
C LEU A 198 16.09 -40.26 32.15
N ALA A 199 14.92 -39.74 31.82
CA ALA A 199 13.65 -40.19 32.39
C ALA A 199 13.36 -41.67 32.10
N ILE A 200 13.66 -42.15 30.88
CA ILE A 200 13.52 -43.58 30.54
C ILE A 200 14.52 -44.43 31.33
N ILE A 201 15.79 -44.03 31.42
CA ILE A 201 16.82 -44.79 32.15
C ILE A 201 16.45 -44.90 33.62
N THR A 202 16.09 -43.79 34.26
CA THR A 202 15.66 -43.78 35.66
C THR A 202 14.42 -44.66 35.85
N PHE A 203 13.42 -44.58 34.99
CA PHE A 203 12.25 -45.45 35.05
C PHE A 203 12.60 -46.94 34.95
N GLN A 204 13.51 -47.32 34.05
CA GLN A 204 13.95 -48.70 33.89
C GLN A 204 14.75 -49.20 35.10
N LEU A 205 15.61 -48.37 35.68
CA LEU A 205 16.34 -48.68 36.92
C LEU A 205 15.38 -48.87 38.10
N PHE A 206 14.41 -47.97 38.28
CA PHE A 206 13.39 -48.10 39.34
C PHE A 206 12.47 -49.30 39.14
N ARG A 207 12.17 -49.67 37.89
CA ARG A 207 11.39 -50.87 37.57
C ARG A 207 12.19 -52.14 37.79
N GLY A 208 13.48 -52.15 37.43
CA GLY A 208 14.41 -53.25 37.74
C GLY A 208 14.62 -53.43 39.25
N LEU A 209 14.68 -52.33 40.01
CA LEU A 209 14.77 -52.35 41.47
C LEU A 209 13.49 -52.92 42.11
N LYS A 210 12.31 -52.65 41.54
CA LYS A 210 11.03 -53.25 41.99
C LYS A 210 10.88 -54.74 41.68
N VAL A 211 11.53 -55.25 40.62
CA VAL A 211 11.49 -56.68 40.24
C VAL A 211 12.48 -57.52 41.07
N MET A 212 13.52 -56.91 41.65
CA MET A 212 14.47 -57.61 42.53
C MET A 212 14.05 -57.61 44.02
N LEU A 213 13.00 -56.86 44.38
CA LEU A 213 12.47 -56.71 45.75
C LEU A 213 11.10 -57.41 45.98
N PHE A 214 10.70 -58.31 45.07
CA PHE A 214 9.54 -59.20 45.23
C PHE A 214 9.92 -60.64 44.92
#